data_AF-A0A3B0WT29-F1
#
_entry.id   AF-A0A3B0WT29-F1
#
_cell.length_a   1.000
_cell.length_b   1.000
_cell.length_c   1.000
_cell.angle_alpha   90.00
_cell.angle_beta   90.00
_cell.angle_gamma   90.00
#
_symmetry.space_group_name_H-M   'P 1'
#
loop_
_entity.id
_entity.type
_entity.pdbx_description
1 polymer ?
#
loop_
_entity_poly.entity_id
_entity_poly.type
_entity_poly.pdbx_seq_one_letter_code
_entity_poly.pdbx_strand_id
1 'polypeptide(L)' 'HIEFDKHYYSVPHHLIKEQVEVQVSSTFVSIYAYGNRVSYHPRSYAQGAHSTLTEHMPDSHRAI' A
#
# COMPACT_ATOMS: atom_id res chain seq x y z
N HIS A 1 -5.65 6.23 3.65
CA HIS A 1 -5.60 5.51 2.37
C HIS A 1 -5.12 6.47 1.29
N ILE A 2 -4.39 5.96 0.31
CA ILE A 2 -4.06 6.71 -0.91
C ILE A 2 -4.91 6.16 -2.06
N GLU A 3 -5.36 7.03 -2.95
CA GLU A 3 -6.03 6.61 -4.18
C GLU A 3 -5.00 6.56 -5.31
N PHE A 4 -4.91 5.42 -5.98
CA PHE A 4 -4.10 5.26 -7.19
C PHE A 4 -4.86 4.39 -8.19
N ASP A 5 -5.02 4.87 -9.44
CA ASP A 5 -5.66 4.12 -10.54
C ASP A 5 -7.10 3.66 -10.22
N LYS A 6 -7.88 4.53 -9.55
CA LYS A 6 -9.24 4.22 -9.03
C LYS A 6 -9.27 3.05 -8.05
N HIS A 7 -8.16 2.83 -7.37
CA HIS A 7 -7.98 1.82 -6.35
C HIS A 7 -7.45 2.44 -5.05
N TYR A 8 -7.98 2.03 -3.91
CA TYR A 8 -7.56 2.55 -2.61
C TYR A 8 -6.58 1.62 -1.93
N TYR A 9 -5.39 2.12 -1.63
CA TYR A 9 -4.35 1.39 -0.91
C TYR A 9 -4.23 1.91 0.53
N SER A 10 -4.15 0.97 1.48
CA SER A 10 -3.99 1.30 2.89
C SER A 10 -2.59 1.83 3.17
N VAL A 11 -2.53 2.86 4.01
CA VAL A 11 -1.28 3.41 4.53
C VAL A 11 -1.36 3.49 6.04
N PRO A 12 -0.24 3.26 6.74
CA PRO A 12 -0.13 3.48 8.17
C PRO A 12 -0.69 4.84 8.59
N HIS A 13 -1.53 4.85 9.63
CA HIS A 13 -2.23 6.04 10.10
C HIS A 13 -1.27 7.12 10.65
N HIS A 14 -0.08 6.76 11.10
CA HIS A 14 0.94 7.72 11.52
C HIS A 14 1.42 8.64 10.38
N LEU A 15 1.14 8.31 9.12
CA LEU A 15 1.46 9.12 7.93
C LEU A 15 0.27 9.95 7.44
N ILE A 16 -0.78 10.08 8.26
CA ILE A 16 -1.92 10.94 7.92
C ILE A 16 -1.43 12.40 7.83
N LYS A 17 -1.68 13.03 6.66
CA LYS A 17 -1.22 14.39 6.27
C LYS A 17 0.26 14.53 5.94
N GLU A 18 1.02 13.43 5.92
CA GLU A 18 2.41 13.44 5.48
C GLU A 18 2.50 13.26 3.96
N GLN A 19 3.54 13.82 3.35
CA GLN A 19 3.86 13.51 1.96
C GLN A 19 4.56 12.15 1.90
N VAL A 20 4.03 11.26 1.08
CA VAL A 20 4.58 9.92 0.84
C VAL A 20 4.88 9.77 -0.65
N GLU A 21 5.92 9.02 -0.96
CA GLU A 21 6.27 8.65 -2.32
C GLU A 21 5.60 7.32 -2.65
N VAL A 22 4.93 7.27 -3.80
CA VAL A 22 4.24 6.06 -4.25
C VAL A 22 4.94 5.55 -5.49
N GLN A 23 5.61 4.41 -5.37
CA GLN A 23 6.22 3.72 -6.50
C GLN A 23 5.29 2.64 -6.99
N VAL A 24 4.87 2.76 -8.25
CA VAL A 24 3.94 1.82 -8.87
C VAL A 24 4.66 1.06 -9.97
N SER A 25 4.62 -0.26 -9.85
CA SER A 25 5.05 -1.20 -10.88
C SER A 25 3.85 -1.83 -11.59
N SER A 26 4.10 -2.64 -12.61
CA SER A 26 3.06 -3.40 -13.31
C SER A 26 2.32 -4.39 -12.40
N THR A 27 2.94 -4.83 -11.31
CA THR A 27 2.40 -5.87 -10.43
C THR A 27 2.22 -5.44 -8.97
N PHE A 28 2.78 -4.32 -8.52
CA PHE A 28 2.71 -3.86 -7.13
C PHE A 28 2.76 -2.33 -6.99
N VAL A 29 2.31 -1.86 -5.84
CA VAL A 29 2.33 -0.48 -5.37
C VAL A 29 3.10 -0.45 -4.05
N SER A 30 4.25 0.21 -4.05
CA SER A 30 5.08 0.44 -2.88
C SER A 30 4.92 1.88 -2.40
N ILE A 31 4.80 2.07 -1.10
CA ILE A 31 4.64 3.40 -0.49
C ILE A 31 5.84 3.64 0.41
N TYR A 32 6.47 4.80 0.25
CA TYR A 32 7.67 5.23 0.96
C TYR A 32 7.39 6.53 1.72
N ALA A 33 7.90 6.61 2.94
CA ALA A 33 7.90 7.84 3.73
C ALA A 33 9.32 8.04 4.27
N TYR A 34 9.86 9.25 4.13
CA TYR A 34 11.22 9.58 4.60
C TYR A 34 12.30 8.60 4.10
N GLY A 35 12.19 8.15 2.84
CA GLY A 35 13.11 7.17 2.25
C GLY A 35 12.95 5.72 2.74
N ASN A 36 11.98 5.43 3.60
CA ASN A 36 11.70 4.09 4.12
C ASN A 36 10.41 3.53 3.52
N ARG A 37 10.40 2.24 3.12
CA ARG A 37 9.19 1.59 2.62
C ARG A 37 8.25 1.29 3.79
N VAL A 38 7.09 1.93 3.78
CA VAL A 38 6.08 1.86 4.85
C VAL A 38 4.88 0.99 4.48
N SER A 39 4.66 0.74 3.19
CA SER A 39 3.63 -0.20 2.73
C SER A 39 3.99 -0.82 1.39
N TYR A 40 3.46 -2.01 1.14
CA TYR A 40 3.61 -2.73 -0.10
C TYR A 40 2.31 -3.46 -0.39
N HIS A 41 1.75 -3.29 -1.58
CA HIS A 41 0.49 -3.90 -1.97
C HIS A 41 0.62 -4.43 -3.40
N PRO A 42 0.10 -5.63 -3.74
CA PRO A 42 -0.03 -6.02 -5.14
C PRO A 42 -0.97 -5.05 -5.85
N ARG A 43 -0.60 -4.68 -7.08
CA ARG A 43 -1.36 -3.73 -7.88
C ARG A 43 -2.61 -4.43 -8.38
N SER A 44 -3.76 -3.86 -8.03
CA SER A 44 -5.03 -4.31 -8.57
C SER A 44 -5.51 -3.35 -9.65
N TYR A 45 -5.86 -3.90 -10.81
CA TYR A 45 -6.51 -3.16 -11.91
C TYR A 45 -8.04 -3.22 -11.81
N ALA A 46 -8.57 -3.86 -10.76
CA ALA A 46 -10.00 -3.90 -10.52
C ALA A 46 -10.50 -2.52 -10.09
N GLN A 47 -11.14 -1.80 -11.01
CA GLN A 47 -11.74 -0.49 -10.76
C GLN A 47 -12.87 -0.60 -9.75
N GLY A 48 -12.83 0.25 -8.70
CA GLY A 48 -13.89 0.33 -7.69
C GLY A 48 -13.88 -0.79 -6.63
N ALA A 49 -12.88 -1.68 -6.66
CA ALA A 49 -12.63 -2.62 -5.58
C ALA A 49 -11.71 -1.97 -4.52
N HIS A 50 -11.88 -2.32 -3.26
CA HIS A 50 -10.90 -2.04 -2.21
C HIS A 50 -10.03 -3.29 -2.03
N SER A 51 -8.73 -3.21 -2.36
CA SER A 51 -7.78 -4.24 -1.92
C SER A 51 -7.35 -3.87 -0.51
N THR A 52 -8.20 -4.19 0.44
CA THR A 52 -7.78 -4.28 1.83
C THR A 52 -7.00 -5.58 1.96
N LEU A 53 -5.71 -5.54 1.61
CA LEU A 53 -4.86 -6.71 1.76
C LEU A 53 -4.25 -6.78 3.15
N THR A 54 -4.14 -8.03 3.58
CA THR A 54 -4.00 -8.63 4.91
C THR A 54 -2.71 -8.27 5.68
N GLU A 55 -2.00 -7.20 5.31
CA GLU A 55 -0.70 -6.81 5.90
C GLU A 55 -0.80 -5.88 7.12
N HIS A 56 -2.02 -5.65 7.64
CA HIS A 56 -2.18 -5.24 9.04
C HIS A 56 -2.03 -6.41 10.03
N MET A 57 -1.82 -7.64 9.56
CA MET A 57 -1.40 -8.75 10.42
C MET A 57 0.07 -8.56 10.82
N PRO A 58 0.38 -8.53 12.14
CA PRO A 58 1.75 -8.44 12.62
C PRO A 58 2.56 -9.66 12.14
N ASP A 59 3.86 -9.44 11.88
CA ASP A 59 5.03 -10.28 11.52
C ASP A 59 4.95 -11.83 11.34
N SER A 60 3.89 -12.53 11.75
CA SER A 60 3.75 -13.99 11.70
C SER A 60 3.33 -14.57 10.35
N HIS A 61 3.41 -13.84 9.23
CA HIS A 61 3.12 -14.42 7.91
C HIS A 61 4.20 -14.11 6.86
N ARG A 62 5.46 -14.28 7.27
CA ARG A 62 6.52 -14.78 6.38
C ARG A 62 6.66 -16.29 6.56
N ALA A 63 5.84 -17.06 5.85
CA ALA A 63 5.95 -18.51 5.67
C ALA A 63 4.88 -18.87 4.63
N ILE A 64 5.14 -19.43 3.46
CA ILE A 64 6.22 -20.26 2.88
C ILE A 64 6.13 -20.12 1.36
#